data_AF-A0A5A9YX04-F1
#
_entry.id   AF-A0A5A9YX04-F1
#
_cell.length_a   1.000
_cell.length_b   1.000
_cell.length_c   1.000
_cell.angle_alpha   90.00
_cell.angle_beta   90.00
_cell.angle_gamma   90.00
#
_symmetry.space_group_name_H-M   'P 1'
#
loop_
_entity.id
_entity.type
_entity.pdbx_description
1 polymer ?
#
loop_
_entity_poly.entity_id
_entity_poly.type
_entity_poly.pdbx_seq_one_letter_code
_entity_poly.pdbx_strand_id
1 'polypeptide(L)'
;MNWLLVVVGAMIGAPLRHLTDRAVRSRYDSGFPWGTLTVNVTGCLVLGALTGAAAAGAASSHFQLLLGTGLCGALTTYSTFSYETLRLAESGARLQAGLN
;
A
#
# COMPACT_ATOMS: atom_id res chain seq x y z
N MET A 1 -13.44 15.22 -16.51
CA MET A 1 -13.77 13.79 -16.35
C MET A 1 -12.61 13.12 -15.60
N ASN A 2 -12.38 13.49 -14.34
CA ASN A 2 -11.09 13.22 -13.68
C ASN A 2 -11.12 11.99 -12.77
N TRP A 3 -12.32 11.52 -12.41
CA TRP A 3 -12.52 10.32 -11.59
C TRP A 3 -12.11 9.03 -12.31
N LEU A 4 -12.16 9.01 -13.65
CA LEU A 4 -11.68 7.87 -14.45
C LEU A 4 -10.20 7.56 -14.21
N LEU A 5 -9.38 8.58 -13.96
CA LEU A 5 -7.97 8.39 -13.64
C LEU A 5 -7.79 7.63 -12.33
N VAL A 6 -8.61 7.95 -11.31
CA VAL A 6 -8.61 7.23 -10.04
C VAL A 6 -8.99 5.77 -10.26
N VAL A 7 -10.02 5.51 -11.06
CA VAL A 7 -10.47 4.15 -11.39
C VAL A 7 -9.38 3.36 -12.10
N VAL A 8 -8.74 3.95 -13.12
CA VAL A 8 -7.63 3.31 -13.86
C VAL A 8 -6.45 2.99 -12.94
N GLY A 9 -6.04 3.94 -12.09
CA GLY A 9 -4.98 3.69 -11.12
C GLY A 9 -5.34 2.57 -10.15
N ALA A 10 -6.58 2.57 -9.64
CA ALA A 10 -7.04 1.58 -8.69
C ALA A 10 -7.15 0.17 -9.29
N MET A 11 -7.58 0.06 -10.56
CA MET A 11 -7.62 -1.20 -11.30
C MET A 11 -6.23 -1.84 -11.45
N ILE A 12 -5.15 -1.05 -11.37
CA ILE A 12 -3.77 -1.56 -11.36
C ILE A 12 -3.29 -1.81 -9.93
N GLY A 13 -3.57 -0.89 -9.01
CA GLY A 13 -3.08 -0.94 -7.63
C GLY A 13 -3.62 -2.13 -6.84
N ALA A 14 -4.91 -2.44 -6.95
CA ALA A 14 -5.51 -3.55 -6.21
C ALA A 14 -4.97 -4.93 -6.64
N PRO A 15 -4.85 -5.28 -7.93
CA PRO A 15 -4.17 -6.51 -8.35
C PRO A 15 -2.70 -6.55 -7.94
N LEU A 16 -1.96 -5.44 -8.08
CA LEU A 16 -0.56 -5.39 -7.65
C LEU A 16 -0.41 -5.67 -6.16
N ARG A 17 -1.28 -5.10 -5.32
CA ARG A 17 -1.34 -5.40 -3.89
C ARG A 17 -1.55 -6.89 -3.68
N HIS A 18 -2.57 -7.48 -4.30
CA HIS A 18 -2.90 -8.89 -4.13
C HIS A 18 -1.76 -9.82 -4.54
N LEU A 19 -1.15 -9.57 -5.70
CA LEU A 19 -0.06 -10.39 -6.24
C LEU A 19 1.22 -10.23 -5.41
N THR A 20 1.58 -9.01 -5.02
CA THR A 20 2.77 -8.74 -4.19
C THR A 20 2.63 -9.40 -2.83
N ASP A 21 1.47 -9.23 -2.20
CA ASP A 21 1.16 -9.80 -0.89
C ASP A 21 1.24 -11.33 -0.91
N ARG A 22 0.69 -11.99 -1.94
CA ARG A 22 0.87 -13.44 -2.15
C ARG A 22 2.32 -13.85 -2.40
N ALA A 23 3.01 -13.13 -3.28
CA ALA A 23 4.39 -13.46 -3.67
C ALA A 23 5.40 -13.27 -2.52
N VAL A 24 5.15 -12.30 -1.63
CA VAL A 24 5.98 -12.08 -0.44
C VAL A 24 5.67 -13.15 0.61
N ARG A 25 4.39 -13.42 0.90
CA ARG A 25 4.02 -14.48 1.85
C ARG A 25 4.52 -15.86 1.46
N SER A 26 4.61 -16.18 0.16
CA SER A 26 5.15 -17.48 -0.28
C SER A 26 6.67 -17.63 -0.07
N ARG A 27 7.38 -16.53 0.23
CA ARG A 27 8.85 -16.52 0.43
C ARG A 27 9.25 -16.41 1.90
N TYR A 28 8.39 -15.84 2.74
CA TYR A 28 8.63 -15.65 4.17
C TYR A 28 7.68 -16.51 4.99
N ASP A 29 8.16 -17.65 5.49
CA ASP A 29 7.42 -18.53 6.39
C ASP A 29 7.51 -18.03 7.85
N SER A 30 7.07 -16.79 8.08
CA SER A 30 7.09 -16.17 9.40
C SER A 30 5.70 -15.66 9.76
N GLY A 31 5.37 -15.62 11.06
CA GLY A 31 4.10 -15.06 11.54
C GLY A 31 3.90 -13.57 11.27
N PHE A 32 4.92 -12.86 10.79
CA PHE A 32 4.86 -11.42 10.51
C PHE A 32 4.33 -11.12 9.09
N PRO A 33 3.44 -10.12 8.93
CA PRO A 33 2.77 -9.82 7.65
C PRO A 33 3.64 -9.01 6.67
N TRP A 34 4.73 -9.63 6.20
CA TRP A 34 5.67 -8.99 5.26
C TRP A 34 5.02 -8.49 3.97
N GLY A 35 3.97 -9.15 3.50
CA GLY A 35 3.25 -8.75 2.28
C GLY A 35 2.59 -7.39 2.43
N THR A 36 1.80 -7.20 3.49
CA THR A 36 1.15 -5.93 3.83
C THR A 36 2.17 -4.81 4.09
N LEU A 37 3.24 -5.11 4.83
CA LEU A 37 4.31 -4.13 5.06
C LEU A 37 4.93 -3.67 3.73
N THR A 38 5.24 -4.60 2.83
CA THR A 38 5.88 -4.32 1.54
C THR A 38 5.03 -3.39 0.68
N VAL A 39 3.74 -3.69 0.54
CA VAL A 39 2.84 -2.88 -0.30
C VAL A 39 2.61 -1.48 0.30
N ASN A 40 2.50 -1.38 1.63
CA ASN A 40 2.35 -0.10 2.32
C ASN A 40 3.61 0.78 2.20
N VAL A 41 4.79 0.24 2.52
CA VAL A 41 6.06 0.97 2.41
C VAL A 41 6.31 1.42 0.96
N THR A 42 6.13 0.51 0.00
CA THR A 42 6.33 0.84 -1.42
C THR A 42 5.34 1.90 -1.90
N GLY A 43 4.06 1.76 -1.55
CA GLY A 43 3.03 2.74 -1.92
C GLY A 43 3.27 4.11 -1.29
N CYS A 44 3.68 4.16 -0.02
CA CYS A 44 4.05 5.40 0.66
C CYS A 44 5.28 6.07 0.05
N LEU A 45 6.29 5.29 -0.35
CA LEU A 45 7.48 5.83 -1.04
C LEU A 45 7.10 6.48 -2.38
N VAL A 46 6.30 5.78 -3.19
CA VAL A 46 5.80 6.31 -4.47
C VAL A 46 4.95 7.56 -4.26
N LEU A 47 4.06 7.54 -3.27
CA LEU A 47 3.20 8.68 -2.95
C LEU A 47 4.02 9.89 -2.45
N GLY A 48 5.05 9.66 -1.63
CA GLY A 48 5.97 10.70 -1.16
C GLY A 48 6.74 11.34 -2.31
N ALA A 49 7.32 10.53 -3.21
CA ALA A 49 7.99 11.02 -4.40
C ALA A 49 7.06 11.83 -5.31
N LEU A 50 5.84 11.33 -5.53
CA LEU A 50 4.82 12.03 -6.32
C LEU A 50 4.42 13.38 -5.69
N THR A 51 4.25 13.39 -4.36
CA THR A 51 3.89 14.60 -3.61
C THR A 51 5.02 15.63 -3.67
N GLY A 52 6.27 15.20 -3.52
CA GLY A 52 7.44 16.07 -3.68
C GLY A 52 7.58 16.62 -5.10
N ALA A 53 7.38 15.79 -6.13
CA ALA A 53 7.39 16.23 -7.52
C ALA A 53 6.26 17.25 -7.81
N ALA A 54 5.08 17.05 -7.25
CA ALA A 54 3.98 18.00 -7.38
C ALA A 54 4.29 19.33 -6.69
N ALA A 55 4.88 19.30 -5.49
CA ALA A 55 5.32 20.50 -4.78
C ALA A 55 6.40 21.27 -5.55
N ALA A 56 7.26 20.57 -6.29
CA ALA A 56 8.26 21.16 -7.18
C ALA A 56 7.68 21.61 -8.55
N GLY A 57 6.37 21.48 -8.79
CA GLY A 57 5.74 21.81 -10.07
C GLY A 57 6.00 20.81 -11.20
N ALA A 58 6.64 19.67 -10.91
CA ALA A 58 7.00 18.64 -11.88
C ALA A 58 5.92 17.57 -12.10
N ALA A 59 4.85 17.55 -11.30
CA ALA A 59 3.72 16.63 -11.46
C ALA A 59 2.37 17.36 -11.50
N SER A 60 1.53 16.99 -12.46
CA SER A 60 0.19 17.59 -12.62
C SER A 60 -0.85 16.95 -11.70
N SER A 61 -1.98 17.64 -11.53
CA SER A 61 -3.15 17.11 -10.79
C SER A 61 -3.69 15.79 -11.36
N HIS A 62 -3.48 15.53 -12.65
CA HIS A 62 -3.89 14.27 -13.29
C HIS A 62 -3.04 13.10 -12.80
N PHE A 63 -1.73 13.32 -12.64
CA PHE A 63 -0.83 12.31 -12.05
C PHE A 63 -1.13 12.08 -10.57
N GLN A 64 -1.52 13.11 -9.82
CA GLN A 64 -1.95 12.93 -8.42
C GLN A 64 -3.19 12.05 -8.31
N LEU A 65 -4.18 12.23 -9.20
CA LEU A 65 -5.38 11.39 -9.19
C LEU A 65 -5.10 9.95 -9.66
N LEU A 66 -4.33 9.78 -10.73
CA LEU A 66 -4.00 8.47 -11.29
C LEU A 66 -3.10 7.67 -10.35
N LEU A 67 -1.95 8.23 -9.97
CA LEU A 67 -0.91 7.54 -9.21
C LEU A 67 -1.09 7.66 -7.70
N GLY A 68 -1.50 8.83 -7.22
CA GLY A 68 -1.69 9.05 -5.78
C GLY A 68 -2.98 8.39 -5.29
N THR A 69 -4.13 8.95 -5.67
CA THR A 69 -5.43 8.47 -5.21
C THR A 69 -5.78 7.09 -5.78
N GLY A 70 -5.54 6.85 -7.07
CA GLY A 70 -5.84 5.59 -7.72
C GLY A 70 -4.87 4.47 -7.34
N LEU A 71 -3.65 4.52 -7.88
CA LEU A 71 -2.66 3.45 -7.73
C LEU A 71 -2.21 3.27 -6.27
N CYS A 72 -1.61 4.28 -5.64
CA CYS A 72 -1.12 4.17 -4.27
C CYS A 72 -2.26 3.94 -3.27
N GLY A 73 -3.42 4.58 -3.48
CA GLY A 73 -4.60 4.36 -2.65
C GLY A 73 -5.10 2.91 -2.66
N ALA A 74 -5.07 2.22 -3.82
CA ALA A 74 -5.47 0.82 -3.92
C ALA A 74 -4.34 -0.19 -3.64
N LEU A 75 -3.08 0.23 -3.81
CA LEU A 75 -1.89 -0.56 -3.51
C LEU A 75 -1.65 -0.68 -1.99
N THR A 76 -1.90 0.40 -1.25
CA THR A 76 -1.79 0.42 0.21
C THR A 76 -3.08 -0.05 0.88
N THR A 77 -3.01 -0.49 2.14
CA THR A 77 -4.16 -0.96 2.89
C THR A 77 -3.99 -0.73 4.39
N TYR A 78 -4.91 0.03 4.99
CA TYR A 78 -4.99 0.19 6.45
C TYR A 78 -5.87 -0.89 7.10
N SER A 79 -6.91 -1.36 6.41
CA SER A 79 -7.84 -2.35 6.96
C SER A 79 -7.16 -3.70 7.19
N THR A 80 -6.36 -4.16 6.22
CA THR A 80 -5.57 -5.41 6.35
C THR A 80 -4.53 -5.27 7.44
N PHE A 81 -3.79 -4.15 7.43
CA PHE A 81 -2.80 -3.81 8.43
C PHE A 81 -3.36 -3.87 9.86
N SER A 82 -4.46 -3.16 10.13
CA SER A 82 -5.10 -3.12 11.44
C SER A 82 -5.60 -4.49 11.89
N TYR A 83 -6.15 -5.29 10.96
CA TYR A 83 -6.59 -6.65 11.26
C TYR A 83 -5.42 -7.56 11.65
N GLU A 84 -4.30 -7.50 10.92
CA GLU A 84 -3.11 -8.29 11.21
C GLU A 84 -2.46 -7.88 12.54
N THR A 85 -2.37 -6.57 12.83
CA THR A 85 -1.89 -6.08 14.14
C THR A 85 -2.76 -6.60 15.28
N LEU A 86 -4.09 -6.55 15.14
CA LEU A 86 -5.00 -7.09 16.15
C LEU A 86 -4.80 -8.60 16.36
N ARG A 87 -4.69 -9.36 15.27
CA ARG A 87 -4.45 -10.82 15.32
C ARG A 87 -3.12 -11.18 15.98
N LEU A 88 -2.05 -10.43 15.71
CA LEU A 88 -0.76 -10.62 16.37
C LEU A 88 -0.86 -10.32 17.87
N ALA A 89 -1.60 -9.28 18.26
CA ALA A 89 -1.81 -8.94 19.66
C ALA A 89 -2.63 -10.03 20.39
N GLU A 90 -3.71 -10.52 19.77
CA GLU A 90 -4.58 -11.58 20.31
C GLU A 90 -3.84 -12.92 20.49
N SER A 91 -2.93 -13.25 19.57
CA SER A 91 -2.13 -14.50 19.64
C SER A 91 -0.94 -14.43 20.60
N GLY A 92 -0.73 -13.30 21.28
CA GLY A 92 0.37 -13.11 22.23
C GLY A 92 1.69 -12.66 21.60
N ALA A 93 1.75 -12.49 20.27
CA ALA A 93 2.92 -12.02 19.52
C ALA A 93 3.09 -10.49 19.62
N ARG A 94 3.14 -9.95 20.85
CA ARG A 94 3.10 -8.50 21.13
C ARG A 94 4.22 -7.70 20.46
N LEU A 95 5.43 -8.25 20.38
CA LEU A 95 6.54 -7.57 19.70
C LEU A 95 6.27 -7.43 18.20
N GLN A 96 5.77 -8.49 17.55
CA GLN A 96 5.41 -8.45 16.13
C GLN A 96 4.23 -7.50 15.90
N ALA A 97 3.24 -7.47 16.81
CA ALA A 97 2.14 -6.52 16.75
C ALA A 97 2.62 -5.06 16.86
N GLY A 98 3.64 -4.78 17.68
CA GLY A 98 4.23 -3.44 17.79
C GLY A 98 5.15 -3.05 16.63
N LEU A 99 5.73 -4.03 15.94
CA LEU A 99 6.58 -3.82 14.76
C LEU A 99 5.81 -3.73 13.45
N ASN A 100 4.58 -4.25 13.41
CA ASN A 100 3.67 -4.08 12.28
C ASN A 100 3.13 -2.65 12.34
#